data_AF-A0A645GAN4-F1
#
_entry.id   AF-A0A645GAN4-F1
#
_cell.length_a   1.000
_cell.length_b   1.000
_cell.length_c   1.000
_cell.angle_alpha   90.00
_cell.angle_beta   90.00
_cell.angle_gamma   90.00
#
_symmetry.space_group_name_H-M   'P 1'
#
loop_
_entity.id
_entity.type
_entity.pdbx_description
1 polymer ?
#
loop_
_entity_poly.entity_id
_entity_poly.type
_entity_poly.pdbx_seq_one_letter_code
_entity_poly.pdbx_strand_id
1 'polypeptide(L)'
;MFDFNNAYVLVDAIKKAEDENMVVVRFHEYAGSRQEVKINSDYNIIGWMETNLMEKPIEELRNEKEISLTVNPYEIKTIMIKMA
;
A
#
# COMPACT_ATOMS: atom_id res chain seq x y z
N MET A 1 9.23 -3.84 9.77
CA MET A 1 9.48 -2.76 8.79
C MET A 1 8.87 -3.18 7.46
N PHE A 2 8.45 -2.25 6.59
CA PHE A 2 7.90 -2.58 5.27
C PHE A 2 9.01 -2.67 4.22
N ASP A 3 8.92 -3.64 3.31
CA ASP A 3 9.79 -3.82 2.14
C ASP A 3 8.97 -3.72 0.86
N PHE A 4 9.49 -3.04 -0.15
CA PHE A 4 8.82 -2.76 -1.43
C PHE A 4 9.60 -3.35 -2.62
N ASN A 5 10.17 -4.55 -2.45
CA ASN A 5 10.82 -5.35 -3.50
C ASN A 5 11.80 -4.61 -4.44
N ASN A 6 12.43 -3.53 -3.97
CA ASN A 6 13.25 -2.61 -4.78
C ASN A 6 12.54 -2.02 -6.01
N ALA A 7 11.22 -1.93 -6.01
CA ALA A 7 10.47 -1.22 -7.05
C ALA A 7 10.82 0.28 -7.04
N TYR A 8 10.67 0.94 -8.19
CA TYR A 8 10.92 2.38 -8.34
C TYR A 8 9.78 3.23 -7.79
N VAL A 9 9.48 3.02 -6.51
CA VAL A 9 8.49 3.77 -5.74
C VAL A 9 9.14 4.47 -4.55
N LEU A 10 8.60 5.61 -4.17
CA LEU A 10 8.98 6.35 -2.98
C LEU A 10 7.81 6.38 -2.01
N VAL A 11 8.06 6.07 -0.74
CA VAL A 11 7.05 6.11 0.32
C VAL A 11 6.87 7.54 0.81
N ASP A 12 5.65 8.06 0.65
CA ASP A 12 5.28 9.42 1.04
C ASP A 12 4.78 9.49 2.48
N ALA A 13 4.04 8.47 2.90
CA ALA A 13 3.45 8.43 4.24
C ALA A 13 3.24 7.00 4.74
N ILE A 14 3.50 6.81 6.04
CA ILE A 14 3.05 5.67 6.83
C ILE A 14 2.41 6.23 8.09
N LYS A 15 1.12 5.94 8.32
CA LYS A 15 0.37 6.47 9.46
C LYS A 15 -0.74 5.52 9.89
N LYS A 16 -1.36 5.77 11.04
CA LYS A 16 -2.63 5.14 11.40
C LYS A 16 -3.76 5.70 10.52
N ALA A 17 -4.72 4.87 10.14
CA ALA A 17 -5.97 5.33 9.54
C ALA A 17 -6.73 6.24 10.52
N GLU A 18 -7.51 7.17 9.98
CA GLU A 18 -8.28 8.13 10.81
C GLU A 18 -9.37 7.43 11.62
N ASP A 19 -10.17 6.57 10.95
CA ASP A 19 -11.36 5.96 11.55
C ASP A 19 -11.14 4.47 11.89
N GLU A 20 -10.27 3.75 11.17
CA GLU A 20 -10.04 2.33 11.40
C GLU A 20 -8.77 2.03 12.21
N ASN A 21 -8.73 0.84 12.83
CA ASN A 21 -7.48 0.30 13.38
C ASN A 21 -6.64 -0.37 12.28
N MET A 22 -6.22 0.44 11.31
CA MET A 22 -5.39 0.01 10.17
C MET A 22 -4.20 0.96 9.97
N VAL A 23 -3.22 0.52 9.20
CA VAL A 23 -2.06 1.32 8.78
C VAL A 23 -2.28 1.80 7.36
N VAL A 24 -2.24 3.10 7.14
CA VAL A 24 -2.22 3.71 5.81
C VAL A 24 -0.78 3.79 5.33
N VAL A 25 -0.55 3.31 4.11
CA VAL A 25 0.72 3.45 3.39
C VAL A 25 0.45 4.14 2.07
N ARG A 26 1.15 5.24 1.81
CA ARG A 26 1.08 6.00 0.55
C ARG A 26 2.45 6.06 -0.09
N PHE A 27 2.47 5.83 -1.39
CA PHE A 27 3.70 5.85 -2.19
C PHE A 27 3.38 6.22 -3.63
N HIS A 28 4.38 6.69 -4.35
CA HIS A 28 4.28 7.00 -5.77
C HIS A 28 5.43 6.42 -6.57
N GLU A 29 5.17 6.09 -7.83
CA GLU A 29 6.19 5.73 -8.80
C GLU A 29 6.94 6.99 -9.26
N TYR A 30 8.28 6.96 -9.26
CA TYR A 30 9.09 8.15 -9.55
C TYR A 30 9.94 8.05 -10.83
N ALA A 31 10.03 6.88 -11.47
CA ALA A 31 10.89 6.64 -12.62
C ALA A 31 10.17 6.76 -13.98
N GLY A 32 8.86 7.03 -13.99
CA GLY A 32 8.06 7.12 -15.22
C GLY A 32 7.84 5.76 -15.89
N SER A 33 7.85 4.68 -15.10
CA SER A 33 7.79 3.30 -15.58
C SER A 33 6.67 2.52 -14.88
N ARG A 34 6.13 1.48 -15.54
CA ARG A 34 5.18 0.58 -14.87
C ARG A 34 5.94 -0.36 -13.93
N GLN A 35 5.52 -0.42 -12.67
CA GLN A 35 6.12 -1.24 -11.62
C GLN A 35 5.15 -2.33 -11.16
N GLU A 36 5.67 -3.53 -10.91
CA GLU A 36 4.97 -4.58 -10.15
C GLU A 36 5.53 -4.53 -8.72
N VAL A 37 4.75 -3.93 -7.83
CA VAL A 37 5.13 -3.68 -6.44
C VAL A 37 4.62 -4.82 -5.57
N LYS A 38 5.53 -5.42 -4.82
CA LYS A 38 5.24 -6.41 -3.77
C LYS A 38 5.63 -5.83 -2.44
N ILE A 39 4.66 -5.70 -1.54
CA ILE A 39 4.89 -5.15 -0.21
C ILE A 39 4.84 -6.26 0.82
N ASN A 40 5.95 -6.43 1.53
CA ASN A 40 6.08 -7.34 2.67
C ASN A 40 6.36 -6.55 3.94
N SER A 41 6.18 -7.19 5.10
CA SER A 41 6.46 -6.56 6.39
C SER A 41 6.95 -7.59 7.40
N ASP A 42 7.82 -7.16 8.32
CA ASP A 42 8.15 -7.96 9.52
C ASP A 42 6.94 -8.12 10.47
N TYR A 43 5.90 -7.29 10.29
CA TYR A 43 4.63 -7.42 11.01
C TYR A 43 3.67 -8.34 10.27
N ASN A 44 2.82 -9.07 11.01
CA ASN A 44 1.87 -10.00 10.40
C ASN A 44 0.69 -9.25 9.77
N ILE A 45 0.73 -9.10 8.46
CA ILE A 45 -0.38 -8.61 7.64
C ILE A 45 -1.46 -9.68 7.58
N ILE A 46 -2.71 -9.29 7.86
CA ILE A 46 -3.89 -10.19 7.77
C ILE A 46 -4.91 -9.70 6.75
N GLY A 47 -4.72 -8.52 6.18
CA GLY A 47 -5.48 -8.06 5.03
C GLY A 47 -5.09 -6.66 4.61
N TRP A 48 -5.56 -6.27 3.44
CA TRP A 48 -5.29 -4.95 2.86
C TRP A 48 -6.32 -4.58 1.81
N MET A 49 -6.39 -3.29 1.46
CA MET A 49 -7.20 -2.78 0.36
C MET A 49 -6.62 -1.48 -0.18
N GLU A 50 -6.84 -1.24 -1.47
CA GLU A 50 -6.62 0.08 -2.09
C GLU A 50 -7.66 1.10 -1.61
N THR A 51 -7.21 2.34 -1.46
CA THR A 51 -8.05 3.49 -1.10
C THR A 51 -7.75 4.67 -2.00
N ASN A 52 -8.65 5.65 -2.00
CA ASN A 52 -8.31 6.96 -2.53
C ASN A 52 -7.47 7.77 -1.52
N LEU A 53 -7.10 9.01 -1.89
CA LEU A 53 -6.30 9.92 -1.04
C LEU A 53 -6.99 10.30 0.28
N MET A 54 -8.32 10.17 0.35
CA MET A 54 -9.14 10.46 1.53
C MET A 54 -9.41 9.20 2.37
N GLU A 55 -8.60 8.15 2.20
CA GLU A 55 -8.71 6.87 2.92
C GLU A 55 -10.04 6.14 2.71
N LYS A 56 -10.81 6.50 1.67
CA LYS A 56 -12.05 5.78 1.34
C LYS A 56 -11.71 4.53 0.53
N PRO A 57 -12.17 3.34 0.95
CA PRO A 57 -11.96 2.11 0.19
C PRO A 57 -12.49 2.24 -1.23
N ILE A 58 -11.71 1.77 -2.20
CA ILE A 58 -12.14 1.64 -3.61
C ILE A 58 -12.39 0.19 -4.00
N GLU A 59 -12.10 -0.73 -3.09
CA GLU A 59 -12.32 -2.16 -3.19
C GLU A 59 -12.65 -2.75 -1.82
N GLU A 60 -13.07 -4.02 -1.81
CA GLU A 60 -13.29 -4.78 -0.59
C GLU A 60 -11.96 -5.22 0.04
N LEU A 61 -11.96 -5.43 1.36
CA LEU A 61 -10.79 -5.90 2.09
C LEU A 61 -10.37 -7.29 1.59
N ARG A 62 -9.14 -7.38 1.09
CA ARG A 62 -8.49 -8.64 0.72
C ARG A 62 -7.90 -9.28 1.98
N ASN A 63 -8.28 -10.51 2.29
CA ASN A 63 -7.75 -11.25 3.44
C ASN A 63 -6.46 -12.00 3.05
N GLU A 64 -5.47 -11.23 2.59
CA GLU A 64 -4.22 -11.71 2.02
C GLU A 64 -3.03 -11.16 2.80
N LYS A 65 -1.94 -11.95 2.89
CA LYS A 65 -0.71 -11.54 3.57
C LYS A 65 0.27 -10.80 2.65
N GLU A 66 0.33 -11.21 1.39
CA GLU A 66 1.17 -10.57 0.37
C GLU A 66 0.36 -9.46 -0.30
N ILE A 67 0.92 -8.26 -0.37
CA ILE A 67 0.33 -7.15 -1.11
C ILE A 67 1.01 -7.11 -2.48
N SER A 68 0.26 -7.28 -3.56
CA SER A 68 0.75 -7.21 -4.93
C SER A 68 -0.07 -6.20 -5.73
N LEU A 69 0.61 -5.20 -6.28
CA LEU A 69 0.02 -4.04 -6.96
C LEU A 69 0.78 -3.74 -8.24
N THR A 70 0.06 -3.46 -9.32
CA THR A 70 0.64 -2.75 -10.46
C THR A 70 0.55 -1.25 -10.19
N VAL A 71 1.66 -0.53 -10.32
CA VAL A 71 1.72 0.94 -10.25
C VAL A 71 2.14 1.48 -11.61
N ASN A 72 1.33 2.36 -12.18
CA ASN A 72 1.59 2.98 -13.47
C ASN A 72 2.59 4.15 -13.33
N PRO A 73 3.19 4.62 -14.45
CA PRO A 73 4.08 5.78 -14.44
C PRO A 73 3.47 6.98 -13.70
N TYR A 74 4.19 7.50 -12.70
CA TYR A 74 3.78 8.64 -11.87
C TYR A 74 2.46 8.46 -11.11
N GLU A 75 1.99 7.22 -10.93
CA GLU A 75 0.80 6.93 -10.14
C GLU A 75 1.10 7.05 -8.64
N ILE A 76 0.20 7.69 -7.91
CA ILE A 76 0.16 7.66 -6.44
C ILE A 76 -0.81 6.56 -6.03
N LYS A 77 -0.35 5.61 -5.22
CA LYS A 77 -1.21 4.62 -4.56
C LYS A 77 -1.30 4.87 -3.07
N THR A 78 -2.50 4.66 -2.54
CA THR A 78 -2.76 4.62 -1.09
C THR A 78 -3.40 3.28 -0.78
N ILE A 79 -2.86 2.58 0.21
CA ILE A 79 -3.44 1.34 0.72
C ILE A 79 -3.65 1.44 2.21
N MET A 80 -4.65 0.73 2.70
CA MET A 80 -4.81 0.42 4.11
C MET A 80 -4.47 -1.04 4.37
N ILE A 81 -3.72 -1.27 5.44
CA ILE A 81 -3.19 -2.58 5.81
C ILE A 81 -3.69 -2.91 7.21
N LYS A 82 -4.35 -4.06 7.33
CA LYS A 82 -4.78 -4.64 8.58
C LYS A 82 -3.67 -5.55 9.12
N MET A 83 -3.18 -5.22 10.30
CA MET A 83 -2.21 -6.02 11.05
C MET A 83 -2.93 -6.94 12.04
N ALA A 84 -2.29 -8.04 12.43
CA ALA A 84 -2.76 -8.93 13.49
C ALA A 84 -2.67 -8.30 14.89
#